data_AF-A0AAV1ZPE6-F1
#
_entry.id   AF-A0AAV1ZPE6-F1
#
_cell.length_a   1.000
_cell.length_b   1.000
_cell.length_c   1.000
_cell.angle_alpha   90.00
_cell.angle_beta   90.00
_cell.angle_gamma   90.00
#
_symmetry.space_group_name_H-M   'P 1'
#
loop_
_entity.id
_entity.type
_entity.pdbx_description
1 polymer ?
#
loop_
_entity_poly.entity_id
_entity_poly.type
_entity_poly.pdbx_seq_one_letter_code
_entity_poly.pdbx_strand_id
1 'polypeptide(L)'
;MEINHLITQYLHEDKLGHYWDRERYIVQGYYSKIDLPFKNTQRLNFQQKFESTLQDYMGYFSSWSSYQKLLKKDPPAAEQLLDEIEKKIIKITGEEKPTLSLFTDFFMIMGHT
;
A
#
# COMPACT_ATOMS: atom_id res chain seq x y z
N MET A 1 14.16 -2.60 8.09
CA MET A 1 13.91 -3.60 7.01
C MET A 1 12.71 -4.49 7.33
N GLU A 2 12.52 -4.91 8.59
CA GLU A 2 11.42 -5.82 8.99
C GLU A 2 10.00 -5.27 8.74
N ILE A 3 9.75 -3.98 9.05
CA ILE A 3 8.41 -3.37 8.87
C ILE A 3 8.03 -3.28 7.39
N ASN A 4 8.95 -2.87 6.51
CA ASN A 4 8.69 -2.83 5.07
C ASN A 4 8.35 -4.22 4.53
N HIS A 5 9.06 -5.26 4.97
CA HIS A 5 8.76 -6.63 4.55
C HIS A 5 7.40 -7.11 5.08
N LEU A 6 7.08 -6.82 6.35
CA LEU A 6 5.78 -7.12 6.96
C LEU A 6 4.63 -6.49 6.17
N ILE A 7 4.78 -5.24 5.73
CA ILE A 7 3.72 -4.54 5.00
C ILE A 7 3.65 -5.02 3.54
N THR A 8 4.77 -5.04 2.84
CA THR A 8 4.80 -5.30 1.39
C THR A 8 4.62 -6.77 1.03
N GLN A 9 5.24 -7.69 1.75
CA GLN A 9 5.13 -9.11 1.44
C GLN A 9 3.95 -9.73 2.19
N TYR A 10 3.96 -9.64 3.53
CA TYR A 10 2.97 -10.36 4.32
C TYR A 10 1.57 -9.75 4.22
N LEU A 11 1.40 -8.46 4.51
CA LEU A 11 0.08 -7.83 4.47
C LEU A 11 -0.42 -7.67 3.02
N HIS A 12 0.38 -7.06 2.15
CA HIS A 12 -0.06 -6.68 0.80
C HIS A 12 -0.14 -7.86 -0.18
N GLU A 13 0.88 -8.73 -0.27
CA GLU A 13 0.89 -9.87 -1.19
C GLU A 13 0.24 -11.13 -0.58
N ASP A 14 0.71 -11.61 0.57
CA ASP A 14 0.27 -12.92 1.08
C ASP A 14 -1.18 -12.90 1.56
N LYS A 15 -1.57 -11.88 2.33
CA LYS A 15 -2.91 -11.80 2.95
C LYS A 15 -3.94 -11.14 2.04
N LEU A 16 -3.56 -10.05 1.38
CA LEU A 16 -4.47 -9.25 0.56
C LEU A 16 -4.34 -9.49 -0.95
N GLY A 17 -3.33 -10.26 -1.39
CA GLY A 17 -3.02 -10.59 -2.79
C GLY A 17 -4.24 -11.00 -3.61
N HIS A 18 -5.00 -11.95 -3.08
CA HIS A 18 -6.18 -12.52 -3.74
C HIS A 18 -7.35 -11.55 -3.88
N TYR A 19 -7.36 -10.45 -3.13
CA TYR A 19 -8.43 -9.46 -3.13
C TYR A 19 -8.11 -8.24 -4.01
N TRP A 20 -6.86 -8.07 -4.45
CA TRP A 20 -6.52 -7.01 -5.39
C TRP A 20 -7.17 -7.23 -6.76
N ASP A 21 -7.65 -6.15 -7.38
CA ASP A 21 -8.12 -6.20 -8.76
C ASP A 21 -6.97 -6.45 -9.72
N ARG A 22 -7.21 -7.32 -10.72
CA ARG A 22 -6.22 -7.61 -11.77
C ARG A 22 -5.83 -6.35 -12.56
N GLU A 23 -6.71 -5.37 -12.65
CA GLU A 23 -6.44 -4.09 -13.33
C GLU A 23 -5.30 -3.30 -12.66
N ARG A 24 -5.00 -3.57 -11.37
CA ARG A 24 -3.86 -2.98 -10.66
C ARG A 24 -2.50 -3.39 -11.24
N TYR A 25 -2.40 -4.48 -12.00
CA TYR A 25 -1.14 -4.82 -12.71
C TYR A 25 -0.69 -3.72 -13.69
N ILE A 26 -1.64 -2.93 -14.21
CA ILE A 26 -1.34 -1.78 -15.09
C ILE A 26 -0.69 -0.64 -14.27
N VAL A 27 -1.12 -0.47 -13.02
CA VAL A 27 -0.58 0.48 -12.03
C VAL A 27 0.80 0.02 -11.54
N GLN A 28 0.99 -1.28 -11.27
CA GLN A 28 2.27 -1.84 -10.84
C GLN A 28 3.39 -1.66 -11.87
N GLY A 29 3.04 -1.66 -13.16
CA GLY A 29 3.98 -1.32 -14.24
C GLY A 29 4.24 0.19 -14.40
N TYR A 30 3.83 1.03 -13.44
CA TYR A 30 3.88 2.50 -13.53
C TYR A 30 3.27 3.04 -14.83
N TYR A 31 2.18 2.42 -15.29
CA TYR A 31 1.53 2.73 -16.56
C TYR A 31 2.46 2.69 -17.78
N SER A 32 3.60 1.98 -17.70
CA SER A 32 4.59 1.88 -18.79
C SER A 32 4.02 1.33 -20.09
N LYS A 33 2.98 0.50 -20.00
CA LYS A 33 2.31 -0.13 -21.15
C LYS A 33 1.16 0.70 -21.73
N ILE A 34 0.89 1.89 -21.20
CA ILE A 34 -0.14 2.78 -21.73
C ILE A 34 0.50 3.69 -22.78
N ASP A 35 0.06 3.54 -24.03
CA ASP A 35 0.35 4.49 -25.11
C ASP A 35 -0.58 5.69 -24.98
N LEU A 36 0.02 6.88 -24.86
CA LEU A 36 -0.73 8.12 -24.73
C LEU A 36 -0.80 8.86 -26.06
N PRO A 37 -1.95 9.47 -26.40
CA PRO A 37 -2.15 10.22 -27.64
C PRO A 37 -1.54 11.63 -27.58
N PHE A 38 -0.44 11.83 -26.85
CA PHE A 38 0.25 13.12 -26.72
C PHE A 38 1.60 13.06 -27.43
N LYS A 39 1.91 14.11 -28.20
CA LYS A 39 3.13 14.18 -29.02
C LYS A 39 4.40 14.14 -28.16
N ASN A 40 4.36 14.80 -27.01
CA ASN A 40 5.45 14.84 -26.05
C ASN A 40 4.96 14.32 -24.69
N THR A 41 5.50 13.19 -24.26
CA THR A 41 5.15 12.57 -22.98
C THR A 41 6.37 12.51 -22.08
N GLN A 42 6.23 12.95 -20.83
CA GLN A 42 7.22 12.80 -19.77
C GLN A 42 6.70 11.83 -18.71
N ARG A 43 7.56 10.91 -18.28
CA ARG A 43 7.28 9.96 -17.20
C ARG A 43 8.22 10.27 -16.04
N LEU A 44 7.66 10.54 -14.86
CA LEU A 44 8.41 10.86 -13.65
C LEU A 44 8.09 9.82 -12.58
N ASN A 45 9.12 9.32 -11.91
CA ASN A 45 8.99 8.49 -10.73
C ASN A 45 9.71 9.20 -9.59
N PHE A 46 9.06 9.29 -8.43
CA PHE A 46 9.66 9.84 -7.23
C PHE A 46 9.11 9.10 -6.01
N GLN A 47 9.94 8.99 -4.98
CA GLN A 47 9.56 8.34 -3.75
C GLN A 47 9.34 9.39 -2.67
N GLN A 48 8.23 9.29 -1.95
CA GLN A 48 7.97 10.17 -0.82
C GLN A 48 7.98 9.36 0.47
N LYS A 49 8.72 9.88 1.45
CA LYS A 49 8.68 9.41 2.83
C LYS A 49 7.54 10.12 3.55
N PHE A 50 6.61 9.37 4.09
CA PHE A 50 5.61 9.87 5.03
C PHE A 50 6.00 9.41 6.42
N GLU A 51 5.91 10.31 7.39
CA GLU A 51 6.10 10.03 8.81
C GLU A 51 4.78 10.26 9.51
N SER A 52 4.26 9.23 10.18
CA SER A 52 2.92 9.30 10.77
C SER A 52 2.78 8.29 11.92
N THR A 53 1.68 8.37 12.66
CA THR A 53 1.46 7.49 13.81
C THR A 53 1.04 6.09 13.35
N LEU A 54 1.26 5.08 14.19
CA LEU A 54 0.77 3.73 13.93
C LEU A 54 -0.74 3.71 13.62
N GLN A 55 -1.53 4.50 14.34
CA GLN A 55 -2.97 4.61 14.14
C GLN A 55 -3.33 5.15 12.75
N ASP A 56 -2.61 6.18 12.29
CA ASP A 56 -2.80 6.73 10.94
C ASP A 56 -2.49 5.67 9.87
N TYR A 57 -1.46 4.86 10.07
CA TYR A 57 -1.15 3.75 9.17
C TYR A 57 -2.17 2.62 9.22
N MET A 58 -2.72 2.28 10.39
CA MET A 58 -3.83 1.31 10.48
C MET A 58 -5.05 1.83 9.72
N GLY A 59 -5.38 3.12 9.86
CA GLY A 59 -6.40 3.78 9.06
C GLY A 59 -6.09 3.70 7.56
N TYR A 60 -4.86 3.99 7.16
CA TYR A 60 -4.43 3.87 5.76
C TYR A 60 -4.57 2.45 5.20
N PHE A 61 -4.12 1.42 5.91
CA PHE A 61 -4.27 0.02 5.48
C PHE A 61 -5.73 -0.40 5.39
N SER A 62 -6.58 0.09 6.32
CA SER A 62 -8.02 -0.14 6.26
C SER A 62 -8.66 0.46 5.01
N SER A 63 -8.10 1.54 4.45
CA SER A 63 -8.61 2.18 3.22
C SER A 63 -8.30 1.41 1.94
N TRP A 64 -7.42 0.41 1.99
CA TRP A 64 -7.05 -0.37 0.81
C TRP A 64 -8.24 -1.16 0.24
N SER A 65 -8.41 -1.09 -1.08
CA SER A 65 -9.54 -1.75 -1.75
C SER A 65 -9.56 -3.27 -1.54
N SER A 66 -8.40 -3.92 -1.45
CA SER A 66 -8.29 -5.35 -1.11
C SER A 66 -8.77 -5.65 0.30
N TYR A 67 -8.38 -4.83 1.28
CA TYR A 67 -8.84 -4.94 2.66
C TYR A 67 -10.36 -4.75 2.73
N GLN A 68 -10.90 -3.75 2.04
CA GLN A 68 -12.34 -3.51 1.97
C GLN A 68 -13.12 -4.68 1.37
N LYS A 69 -12.54 -5.41 0.42
CA LYS A 69 -13.14 -6.64 -0.11
C LYS A 69 -13.06 -7.81 0.87
N LEU A 70 -11.94 -7.96 1.59
CA LEU A 70 -11.83 -8.94 2.67
C LEU A 70 -12.87 -8.64 3.74
N LEU A 71 -12.98 -7.40 4.20
CA LEU A 71 -13.96 -6.93 5.19
C LEU A 71 -15.39 -7.24 4.78
N LYS A 72 -15.75 -7.05 3.49
CA LYS A 72 -17.08 -7.39 2.98
C LYS A 72 -17.36 -8.90 2.94
N LYS A 73 -16.32 -9.72 2.73
CA LYS A 73 -16.44 -11.18 2.59
C LYS A 73 -16.41 -11.88 3.95
N ASP A 74 -15.51 -11.45 4.83
CA ASP A 74 -15.25 -12.02 6.15
C ASP A 74 -14.77 -10.91 7.10
N PRO A 75 -15.71 -10.18 7.73
CA PRO A 75 -15.37 -9.08 8.62
C PRO A 75 -14.48 -9.47 9.81
N PRO A 76 -14.77 -10.58 10.53
CA PRO A 76 -13.92 -11.01 11.64
C PRO A 76 -12.47 -11.28 11.21
N ALA A 77 -12.26 -11.91 10.04
CA ALA A 77 -10.91 -12.14 9.54
C ALA A 77 -10.18 -10.85 9.16
N ALA A 78 -10.90 -9.84 8.65
CA ALA A 78 -10.34 -8.53 8.34
C ALA A 78 -9.88 -7.79 9.60
N GLU A 79 -10.73 -7.74 10.62
CA GLU A 79 -10.42 -7.08 11.90
C GLU A 79 -9.22 -7.76 12.58
N GLN A 80 -9.22 -9.10 12.64
CA GLN A 80 -8.10 -9.86 13.19
C GLN A 80 -6.78 -9.61 12.45
N LEU A 81 -6.84 -9.42 11.13
CA LEU A 81 -5.65 -9.14 10.33
C LEU A 81 -5.02 -7.79 10.72
N LEU A 82 -5.81 -6.72 10.86
CA LEU A 82 -5.26 -5.43 11.27
C LEU A 82 -4.72 -5.47 12.70
N ASP A 83 -5.44 -6.11 13.62
CA ASP A 83 -4.98 -6.31 15.00
C ASP A 83 -3.65 -7.07 15.07
N GLU A 84 -3.48 -8.09 14.22
CA GLU A 84 -2.24 -8.86 14.12
C GLU A 84 -1.08 -7.99 13.63
N ILE A 85 -1.32 -7.18 12.60
CA ILE A 85 -0.31 -6.27 12.04
C ILE A 85 0.09 -5.22 13.08
N GLU A 86 -0.88 -4.61 13.76
CA GLU A 86 -0.63 -3.61 14.80
C GLU A 86 0.27 -4.18 15.91
N LYS A 87 -0.09 -5.36 16.45
CA LYS A 87 0.70 -6.05 17.48
C LYS A 87 2.10 -6.41 17.01
N LYS A 88 2.26 -6.84 15.75
CA LYS A 88 3.58 -7.13 15.18
C LYS A 88 4.42 -5.87 15.06
N ILE A 89 3.83 -4.75 14.65
CA ILE A 89 4.56 -3.48 14.56
C ILE A 89 5.01 -3.03 15.96
N ILE A 90 4.11 -3.01 16.95
CA ILE A 90 4.45 -2.68 18.35
C ILE A 90 5.57 -3.59 18.88
N LYS A 91 5.52 -4.89 18.57
CA LYS A 91 6.57 -5.84 18.97
C LYS A 91 7.93 -5.54 18.32
N ILE A 92 7.94 -5.13 17.05
CA ILE A 92 9.18 -4.80 16.32
C ILE A 92 9.77 -3.47 16.81
N THR A 93 8.92 -2.47 17.06
CA THR A 93 9.36 -1.14 17.51
C THR A 93 9.68 -1.10 19.00
N GLY A 94 9.06 -1.96 19.82
CA GLY A 94 9.18 -1.94 21.27
C GLY A 94 8.43 -0.79 21.94
N GLU A 95 7.62 -0.05 21.17
CA GLU A 95 6.87 1.13 21.60
C GLU A 95 5.38 0.92 21.35
N GLU A 96 4.51 1.30 22.29
CA GLU A 96 3.06 1.21 22.13
C GLU A 96 2.50 2.18 21.08
N LYS A 97 3.16 3.33 20.88
CA LYS A 97 2.72 4.37 19.93
C LYS A 97 3.89 4.84 19.07
N PRO A 98 4.43 3.97 18.20
CA PRO A 98 5.57 4.33 17.38
C PRO A 98 5.14 5.31 16.28
N THR A 99 6.03 6.24 15.96
CA THR A 99 5.99 6.98 14.70
C THR A 99 6.69 6.13 13.65
N LEU A 100 5.99 5.80 12.56
CA LEU A 100 6.54 5.02 11.47
C LEU A 100 6.89 5.92 10.30
N SER A 101 7.89 5.48 9.55
CA SER A 101 8.29 6.09 8.28
C SER A 101 8.05 5.10 7.16
N LEU A 102 7.06 5.35 6.31
CA LEU A 102 6.82 4.54 5.11
C LEU A 102 7.21 5.31 3.85
N PHE A 103 7.78 4.57 2.90
CA PHE A 103 8.11 5.07 1.58
C PHE A 103 7.02 4.64 0.60
N THR A 104 6.47 5.61 -0.13
CA THR A 104 5.50 5.36 -1.19
C THR A 104 6.08 5.82 -2.51
N ASP A 105 6.03 4.95 -3.51
CA ASP A 105 6.43 5.29 -4.87
C ASP A 105 5.27 6.00 -5.57
N PHE A 106 5.56 7.20 -6.06
CA PHE A 106 4.67 7.96 -6.93
C PHE A 106 5.23 7.93 -8.35
N PHE A 107 4.31 7.77 -9.29
CA PHE A 107 4.61 7.82 -10.72
C PHE A 107 3.60 8.75 -11.37
N MET A 108 4.09 9.54 -12.32
CA MET A 108 3.32 10.54 -13.02
C MET A 108 3.64 10.47 -14.50
N ILE A 109 2.60 10.57 -15.34
CA ILE A 109 2.76 10.76 -16.76
C ILE A 109 2.14 12.10 -17.15
N MET A 110 2.94 12.96 -17.78
CA MET A 110 2.52 14.27 -18.25
C MET A 110 2.64 14.31 -19.77
N GLY A 111 1.55 14.65 -20.45
CA GLY A 111 1.51 14.84 -21.90
C GLY A 111 1.15 16.27 -22.24
N HIS A 112 1.75 16.81 -23.29
CA HIS A 112 1.31 18.07 -23.90
C HIS A 112 1.25 17.94 -25.43
N THR A 113 0.42 18.78 -26.04
CA THR A 113 0.13 18.82 -27.47
C THR A 113 1.15 19.63 -28.24
#